data_AF-A0A7X8TRV9-F1
#
_entry.id   AF-A0A7X8TRV9-F1
#
_cell.length_a   1.000
_cell.length_b   1.000
_cell.length_c   1.000
_cell.angle_alpha   90.00
_cell.angle_beta   90.00
_cell.angle_gamma   90.00
#
_symmetry.space_group_name_H-M   'P 1'
#
loop_
_entity.id
_entity.type
_entity.pdbx_description
1 polymer ?
#
loop_
_entity_poly.entity_id
_entity_poly.type
_entity_poly.pdbx_seq_one_letter_code
_entity_poly.pdbx_strand_id
1 'polypeptide(L)'
;MSNPLQLSRVAEIATLESGIQETKHLLNDISNAYERGLKASQIEIHTNKANAFEDAKLALQKKVKLFIDGENQKLSAKKSSFDKALYLHTLAMTSEQEKEAINKIKSASLLLVPRRMSTEMLADEICKVLTDEKAESVIKVCASFIEHMKNKVRKFHSIDENDSDVTVIEQNYSDLGDICENNDRKELHLITGPTGSGKTVNTLLPTFEGACYDDKMPLLINGSRVLAAAMLNPDDPRYYRWAHIEKTKGVLGVVYKMMLDDAYKDHRKDSKVLIIDEIEDVLDLCTQTIAGDGSLEALKLLNERLDAQIHKTPLAVISDAMMSQNTFERLKRIAKASGKKIFVHRPKVQAKNTKVTVMTEAQCTGKINEASKKLQNVFVYNDGSQDGKESKFNARYNSLKADSKVQVNAAFMHSIRAHELSSPASFADKHQVIFASPAAKCGLSIPNQSYKTSAIFGYGTSAPNDLLQAAHRARNTEEIFLALSIKGNTHYSANADRVLIEMILKDQKEDLSKASFDGMMGDKTLKMIAERSA
;
A
#
# COMPACT_ATOMS: atom_id res chain seq x y z
N MET A 1 20.08 29.38 42.16
CA MET A 1 19.97 27.99 41.70
C MET A 1 18.77 27.38 42.41
N SER A 2 17.74 26.95 41.70
CA SER A 2 16.57 26.30 42.33
C SER A 2 16.86 24.81 42.51
N ASN A 3 16.58 24.27 43.71
CA ASN A 3 16.70 22.84 43.99
C ASN A 3 15.71 22.06 43.12
N PRO A 4 16.11 20.90 42.55
CA PRO A 4 15.20 20.07 41.76
C PRO A 4 14.07 19.52 42.64
N LEU A 5 12.89 19.34 42.05
CA LEU A 5 11.77 18.67 42.70
C LEU A 5 12.04 17.16 42.70
N GLN A 6 12.13 16.57 43.89
CA GLN A 6 12.33 15.14 44.08
C GLN A 6 10.99 14.47 44.39
N LEU A 7 10.63 13.48 43.57
CA LEU A 7 9.48 12.59 43.78
C LEU A 7 10.04 11.22 44.14
N SER A 8 9.63 10.64 45.27
CA SER A 8 10.22 9.40 45.80
C SER A 8 9.20 8.28 45.95
N ARG A 9 9.61 7.06 45.56
CA ARG A 9 8.83 5.82 45.69
C ARG A 9 9.74 4.69 46.18
N VAL A 10 9.79 4.53 47.50
CA VAL A 10 10.76 3.62 48.17
C VAL A 10 10.08 2.35 48.72
N ALA A 11 8.75 2.31 48.78
CA ALA A 11 8.00 1.14 49.25
C ALA A 11 7.86 0.05 48.15
N GLU A 12 7.86 -1.22 48.56
CA GLU A 12 7.52 -2.35 47.68
C GLU A 12 6.02 -2.36 47.37
N ILE A 13 5.67 -2.47 46.10
CA ILE A 13 4.29 -2.64 45.66
C ILE A 13 3.84 -4.06 45.98
N ALA A 14 2.86 -4.21 46.89
CA ALA A 14 2.33 -5.52 47.27
C ALA A 14 1.36 -6.13 46.23
N THR A 15 0.73 -5.32 45.35
CA THR A 15 -0.27 -5.76 44.36
C THR A 15 -0.25 -4.93 43.05
N LEU A 16 -0.76 -5.49 41.94
CA LEU A 16 -0.84 -4.78 40.66
C LEU A 16 -1.70 -3.49 40.73
N GLU A 17 -2.80 -3.50 41.49
CA GLU A 17 -3.70 -2.36 41.67
C GLU A 17 -3.05 -1.20 42.44
N SER A 18 -2.31 -1.50 43.52
CA SER A 18 -1.55 -0.49 44.25
C SER A 18 -0.46 0.13 43.38
N GLY A 19 0.16 -0.67 42.50
CA GLY A 19 1.16 -0.18 41.55
C GLY A 19 0.61 0.82 40.54
N ILE A 20 -0.60 0.60 40.02
CA ILE A 20 -1.28 1.49 39.07
C ILE A 20 -1.70 2.81 39.72
N GLN A 21 -2.25 2.77 40.94
CA GLN A 21 -2.65 3.99 41.65
C GLN A 21 -1.46 4.91 41.95
N GLU A 22 -0.36 4.35 42.44
CA GLU A 22 0.85 5.12 42.73
C GLU A 22 1.52 5.70 41.46
N THR A 23 1.56 4.96 40.34
CA THR A 23 2.05 5.51 39.07
C THR A 23 1.18 6.67 38.57
N LYS A 24 -0.15 6.62 38.81
CA LYS A 24 -1.05 7.76 38.55
C LYS A 24 -0.76 8.96 39.46
N HIS A 25 -0.44 8.74 40.73
CA HIS A 25 -0.03 9.82 41.64
C HIS A 25 1.25 10.51 41.15
N LEU A 26 2.29 9.74 40.81
CA LEU A 26 3.53 10.27 40.23
C LEU A 26 3.29 11.04 38.92
N LEU A 27 2.42 10.54 38.05
CA LEU A 27 2.04 11.23 36.82
C LEU A 27 1.38 12.58 37.09
N ASN A 28 0.50 12.65 38.09
CA ASN A 28 -0.17 13.89 38.50
C ASN A 28 0.84 14.88 39.10
N ASP A 29 1.76 14.42 39.95
CA ASP A 29 2.79 15.28 40.55
C ASP A 29 3.73 15.89 39.50
N ILE A 30 4.12 15.10 38.49
CA ILE A 30 4.90 15.61 37.35
C ILE A 30 4.10 16.65 36.56
N SER A 31 2.81 16.41 36.35
CA SER A 31 1.94 17.32 35.59
C SER A 31 1.75 18.64 36.35
N ASN A 32 1.49 18.57 37.65
CA ASN A 32 1.43 19.73 38.55
C ASN A 32 2.76 20.52 38.57
N ALA A 33 3.90 19.84 38.53
CA ALA A 33 5.20 20.49 38.45
C ALA A 33 5.38 21.28 37.14
N TYR A 34 4.90 20.75 36.00
CA TYR A 34 4.90 21.48 34.74
C TYR A 34 3.98 22.69 34.78
N GLU A 35 2.78 22.57 35.36
CA GLU A 35 1.85 23.69 35.53
C GLU A 35 2.45 24.81 36.40
N ARG A 36 3.27 24.45 37.39
CA ARG A 36 4.06 25.38 38.20
C ARG A 36 5.29 25.95 37.49
N GLY A 37 5.49 25.63 36.21
CA GLY A 37 6.55 26.17 35.36
C GLY A 37 7.91 25.48 35.49
N LEU A 38 8.02 24.33 36.16
CA LEU A 38 9.27 23.57 36.21
C LEU A 38 9.60 22.99 34.84
N LYS A 39 10.88 23.03 34.44
CA LYS A 39 11.37 22.33 33.25
C LYS A 39 11.63 20.86 33.60
N ALA A 40 11.54 19.98 32.60
CA ALA A 40 11.78 18.54 32.80
C ALA A 40 13.17 18.20 33.40
N SER A 41 14.19 19.04 33.15
CA SER A 41 15.53 18.90 33.75
C SER A 41 15.59 19.16 35.26
N GLN A 42 14.54 19.75 35.83
CA GLN A 42 14.40 20.12 37.24
C GLN A 42 13.55 19.13 38.03
N ILE A 43 13.07 18.06 37.40
CA ILE A 43 12.23 17.03 38.04
C ILE A 43 13.04 15.72 38.10
N GLU A 44 13.03 15.09 39.26
CA GLU A 44 13.78 13.86 39.54
C GLU A 44 12.85 12.82 40.17
N ILE A 45 12.76 11.64 39.55
CA ILE A 45 12.09 10.47 40.12
C ILE A 45 13.15 9.61 40.81
N HIS A 46 12.98 9.36 42.10
CA HIS A 46 13.81 8.48 42.91
C HIS A 46 13.01 7.23 43.28
N THR A 47 13.50 6.07 42.85
CA THR A 47 12.78 4.81 42.97
C THR A 47 13.69 3.66 43.38
N ASN A 48 13.10 2.52 43.72
CA ASN A 48 13.80 1.28 44.01
C ASN A 48 13.76 0.32 42.80
N LYS A 49 14.52 -0.77 42.85
CA LYS A 49 14.51 -1.79 41.78
C LYS A 49 13.13 -2.40 41.51
N ALA A 50 12.31 -2.60 42.53
CA ALA A 50 10.97 -3.20 42.38
C ALA A 50 10.04 -2.37 41.50
N ASN A 51 10.18 -1.04 41.55
CA ASN A 51 9.32 -0.08 40.84
C ASN A 51 9.98 0.48 39.57
N ALA A 52 11.24 0.13 39.32
CA ALA A 52 12.09 0.72 38.30
C ALA A 52 11.47 0.68 36.88
N PHE A 53 10.79 -0.40 36.51
CA PHE A 53 10.23 -0.56 35.16
C PHE A 53 9.16 0.50 34.82
N GLU A 54 8.16 0.67 35.70
CA GLU A 54 7.06 1.62 35.48
C GLU A 54 7.52 3.07 35.63
N ASP A 55 8.37 3.34 36.62
CA ASP A 55 8.92 4.67 36.84
C ASP A 55 9.88 5.08 35.71
N ALA A 56 10.63 4.14 35.12
CA ALA A 56 11.42 4.39 33.92
C ALA A 56 10.55 4.67 32.69
N LYS A 57 9.43 3.97 32.50
CA LYS A 57 8.47 4.28 31.43
C LYS A 57 7.98 5.73 31.54
N LEU A 58 7.57 6.12 32.74
CA LEU A 58 7.09 7.47 33.02
C LEU A 58 8.21 8.51 32.81
N ALA A 59 9.41 8.24 33.32
CA ALA A 59 10.57 9.13 33.19
C ALA A 59 10.95 9.36 31.72
N LEU A 60 10.97 8.29 30.91
CA LEU A 60 11.25 8.35 29.48
C LEU A 60 10.17 9.10 28.69
N GLN A 61 8.90 8.95 29.07
CA GLN A 61 7.77 9.64 28.44
C GLN A 61 7.79 11.14 28.74
N LYS A 62 8.03 11.51 30.01
CA LYS A 62 8.04 12.90 30.47
C LYS A 62 9.41 13.58 30.29
N LYS A 63 10.44 12.83 29.90
CA LYS A 63 11.82 13.31 29.72
C LYS A 63 12.42 13.92 30.99
N VAL A 64 12.10 13.33 32.14
CA VAL A 64 12.62 13.73 33.46
C VAL A 64 13.79 12.82 33.87
N LYS A 65 14.52 13.19 34.93
CA LYS A 65 15.63 12.37 35.44
C LYS A 65 15.09 11.20 36.28
N LEU A 66 15.80 10.08 36.24
CA LEU A 66 15.48 8.88 37.02
C LEU A 66 16.71 8.45 37.83
N PHE A 67 16.49 8.18 39.10
CA PHE A 67 17.44 7.59 40.04
C PHE A 67 16.85 6.27 40.54
N ILE A 68 17.57 5.18 40.35
CA ILE A 68 17.21 3.85 40.89
C ILE A 68 18.23 3.53 41.96
N ASP A 69 17.78 3.28 43.20
CA ASP A 69 18.64 3.04 44.36
C ASP A 69 19.74 4.12 44.54
N GLY A 70 19.39 5.38 44.25
CA GLY A 70 20.30 6.53 44.33
C GLY A 70 21.22 6.73 43.12
N GLU A 71 21.22 5.83 42.13
CA GLU A 71 22.05 5.94 40.93
C GLU A 71 21.30 6.57 39.75
N ASN A 72 21.89 7.63 39.18
CA ASN A 72 21.34 8.31 38.01
C ASN A 72 21.46 7.42 36.76
N GLN A 73 20.32 7.13 36.14
CA GLN A 73 20.22 6.23 35.00
C GLN A 73 20.56 6.88 33.64
N LYS A 74 20.88 8.18 33.61
CA LYS A 74 21.28 8.93 32.40
C LYS A 74 20.38 8.70 31.18
N LEU A 75 19.06 8.76 31.38
CA LEU A 75 18.07 8.49 30.33
C LEU A 75 18.20 9.36 29.07
N SER A 76 18.80 10.55 29.18
CA SER A 76 19.09 11.44 28.03
C SER A 76 20.05 10.83 27.00
N ALA A 77 20.84 9.81 27.38
CA ALA A 77 21.68 9.06 26.46
C ALA A 77 20.89 8.10 25.56
N LYS A 78 19.65 7.73 25.94
CA LYS A 78 18.77 6.82 25.18
C LYS A 78 17.96 7.62 24.17
N LYS A 79 18.54 7.82 22.98
CA LYS A 79 18.00 8.73 21.95
C LYS A 79 16.86 8.10 21.15
N SER A 80 16.94 6.81 20.83
CA SER A 80 15.97 6.14 19.97
C SER A 80 14.86 5.44 20.78
N SER A 81 13.71 5.17 20.14
CA SER A 81 12.65 4.34 20.74
C SER A 81 13.13 2.90 21.02
N PHE A 82 14.08 2.42 20.22
CA PHE A 82 14.69 1.11 20.38
C PHE A 82 15.59 1.04 21.61
N ASP A 83 16.49 2.01 21.80
CA ASP A 83 17.40 2.06 22.96
C ASP A 83 16.61 2.12 24.28
N LYS A 84 15.50 2.87 24.25
CA LYS A 84 14.56 2.98 25.36
C LYS A 84 13.88 1.66 25.66
N ALA A 85 13.41 0.94 24.64
CA ALA A 85 12.77 -0.35 24.80
C ALA A 85 13.74 -1.42 25.33
N LEU A 86 14.99 -1.45 24.82
CA LEU A 86 16.05 -2.32 25.36
C LEU A 86 16.37 -2.00 26.81
N TYR A 87 16.43 -0.72 27.17
CA TYR A 87 16.64 -0.33 28.56
C TYR A 87 15.49 -0.81 29.47
N LEU A 88 14.24 -0.64 29.06
CA LEU A 88 13.09 -1.17 29.82
C LEU A 88 13.19 -2.69 30.01
N HIS A 89 13.66 -3.42 29.01
CA HIS A 89 13.86 -4.86 29.13
C HIS A 89 14.89 -5.22 30.22
N THR A 90 15.94 -4.41 30.42
CA THR A 90 16.92 -4.65 31.50
C THR A 90 16.34 -4.43 32.90
N LEU A 91 15.21 -3.71 33.02
CA LEU A 91 14.53 -3.43 34.27
C LEU A 91 13.34 -4.37 34.54
N ALA A 92 12.98 -5.23 33.59
CA ALA A 92 11.83 -6.11 33.73
C ALA A 92 12.11 -7.19 34.79
N MET A 93 11.22 -7.28 35.78
CA MET A 93 11.27 -8.28 36.85
C MET A 93 10.15 -9.31 36.74
N THR A 94 9.09 -9.02 36.01
CA THR A 94 7.96 -9.94 35.77
C THR A 94 7.85 -10.32 34.29
N SER A 95 7.21 -11.46 34.03
CA SER A 95 6.93 -11.92 32.66
C SER A 95 6.07 -10.95 31.86
N GLU A 96 5.18 -10.22 32.52
CA GLU A 96 4.32 -9.19 31.89
C GLU A 96 5.14 -7.96 31.46
N GLN A 97 6.05 -7.49 32.31
CA GLN A 97 6.95 -6.39 32.00
C GLN A 97 7.92 -6.76 30.87
N GLU A 98 8.46 -7.98 30.91
CA GLU A 98 9.33 -8.52 29.87
C GLU A 98 8.59 -8.57 28.52
N LYS A 99 7.37 -9.11 28.50
CA LYS A 99 6.51 -9.16 27.32
C LYS A 99 6.20 -7.75 26.78
N GLU A 100 5.92 -6.78 27.64
CA GLU A 100 5.70 -5.40 27.23
C GLU A 100 6.96 -4.80 26.58
N ALA A 101 8.13 -4.99 27.20
CA ALA A 101 9.40 -4.50 26.67
C ALA A 101 9.73 -5.15 25.32
N ILE A 102 9.62 -6.47 25.19
CA ILE A 102 9.81 -7.20 23.92
C ILE A 102 8.87 -6.67 22.83
N ASN A 103 7.60 -6.39 23.17
CA ASN A 103 6.65 -5.80 22.23
C ASN A 103 7.07 -4.39 21.77
N LYS A 104 7.67 -3.58 22.63
CA LYS A 104 8.22 -2.28 22.23
C LYS A 104 9.48 -2.44 21.37
N ILE A 105 10.36 -3.38 21.71
CA ILE A 105 11.59 -3.69 20.96
C ILE A 105 11.22 -4.09 19.54
N LYS A 106 10.37 -5.11 19.35
CA LYS A 106 10.00 -5.61 18.02
C LYS A 106 9.38 -4.52 17.13
N SER A 107 8.52 -3.67 17.70
CA SER A 107 7.89 -2.56 16.97
C SER A 107 8.90 -1.48 16.60
N ALA A 108 9.86 -1.18 17.47
CA ALA A 108 10.93 -0.24 17.18
C ALA A 108 11.92 -0.79 16.14
N SER A 109 12.20 -2.10 16.16
CA SER A 109 13.07 -2.77 15.18
C SER A 109 12.56 -2.64 13.75
N LEU A 110 11.24 -2.69 13.52
CA LEU A 110 10.64 -2.46 12.20
C LEU A 110 10.91 -1.05 11.64
N LEU A 111 11.13 -0.06 12.50
CA LEU A 111 11.46 1.31 12.08
C LEU A 111 12.95 1.49 11.77
N LEU A 112 13.79 0.55 12.23
CA LEU A 112 15.23 0.55 12.03
C LEU A 112 15.65 -0.33 10.86
N VAL A 113 15.01 -1.49 10.67
CA VAL A 113 15.36 -2.45 9.63
C VAL A 113 14.37 -2.37 8.46
N PRO A 114 14.82 -2.20 7.20
CA PRO A 114 16.20 -2.00 6.75
C PRO A 114 16.63 -0.53 6.70
N ARG A 115 15.81 0.41 7.18
CA ARG A 115 15.98 1.86 6.97
C ARG A 115 17.32 2.43 7.45
N ARG A 116 17.84 1.94 8.57
CA ARG A 116 19.04 2.44 9.27
C ARG A 116 20.08 1.37 9.50
N MET A 117 19.70 0.09 9.52
CA MET A 117 20.58 -1.03 9.83
C MET A 117 20.05 -2.33 9.24
N SER A 118 20.93 -3.32 9.07
CA SER A 118 20.55 -4.68 8.69
C SER A 118 20.03 -5.47 9.91
N THR A 119 19.55 -6.70 9.66
CA THR A 119 19.17 -7.65 10.72
C THR A 119 20.34 -8.05 11.59
N GLU A 120 21.54 -8.15 11.01
CA GLU A 120 22.78 -8.52 11.69
C GLU A 120 23.23 -7.38 12.61
N MET A 121 23.22 -6.14 12.09
CA MET A 121 23.52 -4.95 12.89
C MET A 121 22.52 -4.78 14.05
N LEU A 122 21.24 -5.11 13.84
CA LEU A 122 20.24 -5.10 14.90
C LEU A 122 20.61 -6.09 16.01
N ALA A 123 21.09 -7.29 15.65
CA ALA A 123 21.53 -8.29 16.62
C ALA A 123 22.74 -7.78 17.43
N ASP A 124 23.72 -7.16 16.78
CA ASP A 124 24.88 -6.56 17.45
C ASP A 124 24.45 -5.49 18.47
N GLU A 125 23.48 -4.63 18.13
CA GLU A 125 22.96 -3.62 19.04
C GLU A 125 22.23 -4.22 20.26
N ILE A 126 21.57 -5.38 20.09
CA ILE A 126 20.93 -6.10 21.21
C ILE A 126 21.99 -6.68 22.14
N CYS A 127 23.02 -7.34 21.59
CA CYS A 127 24.10 -7.96 22.36
C CYS A 127 24.96 -6.96 23.13
N LYS A 128 25.01 -5.68 22.72
CA LYS A 128 25.68 -4.62 23.49
C LYS A 128 25.01 -4.30 24.83
N VAL A 129 23.73 -4.67 24.99
CA VAL A 129 22.91 -4.25 26.14
C VAL A 129 22.43 -5.45 26.96
N LEU A 130 22.15 -6.58 26.33
CA LEU A 130 21.61 -7.77 26.98
C LEU A 130 22.68 -8.87 27.08
N THR A 131 22.56 -9.71 28.11
CA THR A 131 23.36 -10.94 28.28
C THR A 131 23.01 -11.98 27.21
N ASP A 132 23.96 -12.84 26.83
CA ASP A 132 23.86 -13.78 25.70
C ASP A 132 22.51 -14.52 25.59
N GLU A 133 22.04 -15.22 26.64
CA GLU A 133 20.78 -15.99 26.57
C GLU A 133 19.54 -15.10 26.35
N LYS A 134 19.47 -13.95 27.02
CA LYS A 134 18.38 -12.96 26.83
C LYS A 134 18.49 -12.28 25.47
N ALA A 135 19.71 -11.98 25.02
CA ALA A 135 19.97 -11.38 23.73
C ALA A 135 19.49 -12.30 22.60
N GLU A 136 19.86 -13.58 22.63
CA GLU A 136 19.45 -14.58 21.64
C GLU A 136 17.92 -14.68 21.52
N SER A 137 17.22 -14.75 22.66
CA SER A 137 15.76 -14.78 22.69
C SER A 137 15.14 -13.55 22.02
N VAL A 138 15.59 -12.34 22.39
CA VAL A 138 15.08 -11.09 21.82
C VAL A 138 15.41 -10.97 20.33
N ILE A 139 16.61 -11.36 19.91
CA ILE A 139 17.04 -11.39 18.50
C ILE A 139 16.11 -12.29 17.70
N LYS A 140 15.86 -13.52 18.19
CA LYS A 140 14.97 -14.48 17.53
C LYS A 140 13.55 -13.95 17.40
N VAL A 141 13.02 -13.31 18.45
CA VAL A 141 11.68 -12.69 18.42
C VAL A 141 11.62 -11.55 17.40
N CYS A 142 12.62 -10.66 17.39
CA CYS A 142 12.71 -9.55 16.44
C CYS A 142 12.82 -10.04 14.99
N ALA A 143 13.71 -10.99 14.73
CA ALA A 143 13.89 -11.58 13.39
C ALA A 143 12.61 -12.26 12.90
N SER A 144 11.98 -13.08 13.76
CA SER A 144 10.71 -13.75 13.45
C SER A 144 9.58 -12.75 13.19
N PHE A 145 9.52 -11.66 13.96
CA PHE A 145 8.51 -10.62 13.77
C PHE A 145 8.74 -9.80 12.49
N ILE A 146 9.99 -9.45 12.18
CA ILE A 146 10.35 -8.79 10.91
C ILE A 146 9.96 -9.69 9.74
N GLU A 147 10.29 -10.98 9.80
CA GLU A 147 9.97 -11.94 8.74
C GLU A 147 8.46 -12.16 8.61
N HIS A 148 7.74 -12.27 9.74
CA HIS A 148 6.28 -12.30 9.75
C HIS A 148 5.68 -11.06 9.07
N MET A 149 6.20 -9.87 9.36
CA MET A 149 5.72 -8.64 8.75
C MET A 149 6.06 -8.55 7.27
N LYS A 150 7.24 -9.01 6.84
CA LYS A 150 7.58 -9.14 5.40
C LYS A 150 6.60 -10.06 4.69
N ASN A 151 6.30 -11.22 5.26
CA ASN A 151 5.32 -12.15 4.70
C ASN A 151 3.91 -11.58 4.68
N LYS A 152 3.53 -10.80 5.71
CA LYS A 152 2.25 -10.07 5.72
C LYS A 152 2.19 -9.04 4.59
N VAL A 153 3.26 -8.26 4.37
CA VAL A 153 3.34 -7.29 3.27
C VAL A 153 3.32 -7.99 1.90
N ARG A 154 3.99 -9.13 1.77
CA ARG A 154 4.06 -9.93 0.53
C ARG A 154 2.67 -10.31 0.00
N LYS A 155 1.73 -10.60 0.89
CA LYS A 155 0.32 -10.92 0.54
C LYS A 155 -0.41 -9.77 -0.15
N PHE A 156 0.05 -8.53 -0.02
CA PHE A 156 -0.57 -7.40 -0.69
C PHE A 156 -0.17 -7.26 -2.16
N HIS A 157 0.89 -7.95 -2.61
CA HIS A 157 1.43 -7.74 -3.96
C HIS A 157 1.87 -9.05 -4.66
N SER A 158 1.53 -10.20 -4.10
CA SER A 158 1.77 -11.51 -4.71
C SER A 158 0.79 -12.55 -4.20
N ILE A 159 0.61 -13.57 -5.03
CA ILE A 159 -0.18 -14.77 -4.72
C ILE A 159 0.69 -15.85 -4.06
N ASP A 160 0.08 -16.72 -3.27
CA ASP A 160 0.70 -17.95 -2.78
C ASP A 160 0.68 -19.00 -3.88
N GLU A 161 1.87 -19.28 -4.41
CA GLU A 161 2.07 -20.18 -5.53
C GLU A 161 2.07 -21.65 -5.12
N ASN A 162 2.07 -21.94 -3.81
CA ASN A 162 1.99 -23.31 -3.29
C ASN A 162 0.55 -23.78 -3.08
N ASP A 163 -0.43 -22.97 -3.51
CA ASP A 163 -1.84 -23.33 -3.42
C ASP A 163 -2.15 -24.55 -4.30
N SER A 164 -2.72 -25.60 -3.70
CA SER A 164 -3.00 -26.87 -4.37
C SER A 164 -4.03 -26.76 -5.50
N ASP A 165 -4.84 -25.71 -5.52
CA ASP A 165 -5.87 -25.48 -6.54
C ASP A 165 -5.32 -24.74 -7.78
N VAL A 166 -4.02 -24.43 -7.81
CA VAL A 166 -3.38 -23.61 -8.85
C VAL A 166 -2.39 -24.43 -9.68
N THR A 167 -2.44 -24.26 -10.99
CA THR A 167 -1.36 -24.69 -11.90
C THR A 167 -0.53 -23.47 -12.32
N VAL A 168 0.71 -23.39 -11.84
CA VAL A 168 1.65 -22.33 -12.22
C VAL A 168 2.38 -22.71 -13.50
N ILE A 169 2.38 -21.80 -14.48
CA ILE A 169 3.01 -21.95 -15.79
C ILE A 169 4.01 -20.82 -15.98
N GLU A 170 5.30 -21.17 -16.03
CA GLU A 170 6.38 -20.22 -16.28
C GLU A 170 6.75 -20.17 -17.77
N GLN A 171 6.40 -19.08 -18.44
CA GLN A 171 6.67 -18.90 -19.86
C GLN A 171 6.64 -17.41 -20.27
N ASN A 172 7.29 -17.07 -21.38
CA ASN A 172 7.20 -15.70 -21.90
C ASN A 172 5.79 -15.45 -22.44
N TYR A 173 5.29 -14.22 -22.29
CA TYR A 173 3.96 -13.87 -22.79
C TYR A 173 3.85 -13.89 -24.32
N SER A 174 4.96 -13.72 -25.03
CA SER A 174 5.03 -13.92 -26.48
C SER A 174 4.62 -15.33 -26.90
N ASP A 175 4.87 -16.31 -26.03
CA ASP A 175 4.67 -17.73 -26.32
C ASP A 175 3.27 -18.19 -25.87
N LEU A 176 2.57 -17.36 -25.10
CA LEU A 176 1.21 -17.64 -24.63
C LEU A 176 0.15 -17.28 -25.70
N GLY A 177 0.33 -16.17 -26.40
CA GLY A 177 -0.54 -15.77 -27.51
C GLY A 177 -2.02 -15.64 -27.14
N ASP A 178 -2.89 -16.07 -28.06
CA ASP A 178 -4.34 -16.16 -27.86
C ASP A 178 -4.69 -17.38 -27.01
N ILE A 179 -5.25 -17.15 -25.82
CA ILE A 179 -5.70 -18.22 -24.90
C ILE A 179 -6.99 -18.89 -25.42
N CYS A 180 -7.65 -18.32 -26.44
CA CYS A 180 -8.95 -18.76 -26.91
C CYS A 180 -8.97 -19.99 -27.82
N GLU A 181 -7.81 -20.43 -28.33
CA GLU A 181 -7.73 -21.67 -29.11
C GLU A 181 -8.26 -22.84 -28.25
N ASN A 182 -9.49 -23.31 -28.52
CA ASN A 182 -10.27 -24.41 -27.89
C ASN A 182 -11.37 -24.06 -26.85
N ASN A 183 -11.96 -22.86 -26.89
CA ASN A 183 -12.84 -22.34 -25.82
C ASN A 183 -14.30 -22.82 -25.73
N ASP A 184 -14.49 -24.03 -25.20
CA ASP A 184 -15.68 -24.40 -24.39
C ASP A 184 -15.28 -24.78 -22.93
N ARG A 185 -14.04 -24.45 -22.52
CA ARG A 185 -13.48 -24.86 -21.23
C ARG A 185 -13.84 -23.88 -20.12
N LYS A 186 -14.05 -24.41 -18.91
CA LYS A 186 -14.28 -23.64 -17.69
C LYS A 186 -12.93 -23.34 -17.04
N GLU A 187 -12.33 -22.20 -17.39
CA GLU A 187 -10.96 -21.88 -17.01
C GLU A 187 -10.83 -20.42 -16.57
N LEU A 188 -9.96 -20.20 -15.59
CA LEU A 188 -9.56 -18.89 -15.09
C LEU A 188 -8.03 -18.78 -15.25
N HIS A 189 -7.59 -17.89 -16.12
CA HIS A 189 -6.18 -17.62 -16.39
C HIS A 189 -5.78 -16.31 -15.72
N LEU A 190 -4.84 -16.38 -14.79
CA LEU A 190 -4.28 -15.25 -14.09
C LEU A 190 -2.92 -14.91 -14.72
N ILE A 191 -2.81 -13.74 -15.34
CA ILE A 191 -1.61 -13.29 -16.03
C ILE A 191 -0.85 -12.32 -15.13
N THR A 192 0.15 -12.81 -14.41
CA THR A 192 0.87 -12.06 -13.36
C THR A 192 2.31 -11.76 -13.77
N GLY A 193 2.72 -10.50 -13.74
CA GLY A 193 4.11 -10.15 -14.03
C GLY A 193 4.33 -8.65 -14.17
N PRO A 194 5.59 -8.20 -14.11
CA PRO A 194 5.92 -6.79 -13.95
C PRO A 194 5.32 -5.89 -15.05
N THR A 195 5.07 -4.63 -14.72
CA THR A 195 4.61 -3.63 -15.70
C THR A 195 5.56 -3.59 -16.90
N GLY A 196 5.00 -3.56 -18.11
CA GLY A 196 5.78 -3.56 -19.35
C GLY A 196 6.31 -4.92 -19.81
N SER A 197 5.91 -6.03 -19.19
CA SER A 197 6.25 -7.40 -19.63
C SER A 197 5.56 -7.84 -20.92
N GLY A 198 4.63 -7.04 -21.45
CA GLY A 198 3.89 -7.37 -22.68
C GLY A 198 2.57 -8.11 -22.48
N LYS A 199 2.03 -8.22 -21.24
CA LYS A 199 0.74 -8.90 -20.96
C LYS A 199 -0.37 -8.48 -21.94
N THR A 200 -0.58 -7.18 -22.05
CA THR A 200 -1.65 -6.60 -22.88
C THR A 200 -1.45 -6.91 -24.36
N VAL A 201 -0.27 -6.63 -24.92
CA VAL A 201 0.00 -6.73 -26.36
C VAL A 201 0.16 -8.18 -26.82
N ASN A 202 0.74 -9.05 -26.00
CA ASN A 202 1.08 -10.42 -26.40
C ASN A 202 0.04 -11.45 -25.97
N THR A 203 -0.91 -11.10 -25.10
CA THR A 203 -1.89 -12.05 -24.57
C THR A 203 -3.30 -11.48 -24.57
N LEU A 204 -3.56 -10.36 -23.88
CA LEU A 204 -4.94 -9.88 -23.70
C LEU A 204 -5.59 -9.42 -25.00
N LEU A 205 -4.89 -8.63 -25.81
CA LEU A 205 -5.39 -8.17 -27.11
C LEU A 205 -5.53 -9.32 -28.12
N PRO A 206 -4.53 -10.21 -28.30
CA PRO A 206 -4.71 -11.42 -29.09
C PRO A 206 -5.91 -12.26 -28.65
N THR A 207 -6.10 -12.44 -27.33
CA THR A 207 -7.26 -13.15 -26.77
C THR A 207 -8.58 -12.46 -27.08
N PHE A 208 -8.61 -11.13 -27.03
CA PHE A 208 -9.80 -10.36 -27.39
C PHE A 208 -10.14 -10.49 -28.88
N GLU A 209 -9.14 -10.36 -29.76
CA GLU A 209 -9.32 -10.44 -31.21
C GLU A 209 -9.73 -11.86 -31.66
N GLY A 210 -9.09 -12.90 -31.12
CA GLY A 210 -9.47 -14.29 -31.37
C GLY A 210 -10.90 -14.61 -30.93
N ALA A 211 -11.28 -14.18 -29.73
CA ALA A 211 -12.66 -14.32 -29.25
C ALA A 211 -13.69 -13.53 -30.09
N CYS A 212 -13.32 -12.37 -30.63
CA CYS A 212 -14.16 -11.63 -31.58
C CYS A 212 -14.33 -12.39 -32.91
N TYR A 213 -13.24 -12.99 -33.40
CA TYR A 213 -13.25 -13.80 -34.63
C TYR A 213 -14.16 -15.02 -34.48
N ASP A 214 -14.14 -15.67 -33.31
CA ASP A 214 -14.94 -16.85 -32.97
C ASP A 214 -16.38 -16.55 -32.51
N ASP A 215 -16.85 -15.30 -32.63
CA ASP A 215 -18.19 -14.86 -32.20
C ASP A 215 -18.49 -15.17 -30.71
N LYS A 216 -17.46 -15.19 -29.86
CA LYS A 216 -17.55 -15.46 -28.42
C LYS A 216 -17.96 -14.22 -27.60
N MET A 217 -18.19 -13.08 -28.26
CA MET A 217 -18.63 -11.82 -27.66
C MET A 217 -17.78 -11.39 -26.44
N PRO A 218 -16.44 -11.27 -26.57
CA PRO A 218 -15.58 -10.97 -25.44
C PRO A 218 -15.88 -9.60 -24.81
N LEU A 219 -15.73 -9.52 -23.49
CA LEU A 219 -15.67 -8.27 -22.75
C LEU A 219 -14.24 -8.04 -22.27
N LEU A 220 -13.59 -6.95 -22.70
CA LEU A 220 -12.31 -6.51 -22.14
C LEU A 220 -12.54 -5.29 -21.25
N ILE A 221 -12.22 -5.42 -19.97
CA ILE A 221 -12.51 -4.43 -18.93
C ILE A 221 -11.21 -3.96 -18.29
N ASN A 222 -11.10 -2.66 -18.03
CA ASN A 222 -10.07 -2.09 -17.17
C ASN A 222 -10.62 -0.93 -16.31
N GLY A 223 -9.75 -0.31 -15.52
CA GLY A 223 -10.09 0.84 -14.67
C GLY A 223 -9.98 2.21 -15.33
N SER A 224 -9.38 2.34 -16.52
CA SER A 224 -8.93 3.65 -17.03
C SER A 224 -9.34 3.91 -18.48
N ARG A 225 -9.98 5.07 -18.70
CA ARG A 225 -10.31 5.56 -20.05
C ARG A 225 -9.07 5.75 -20.92
N VAL A 226 -7.94 6.15 -20.32
CA VAL A 226 -6.67 6.34 -21.03
C VAL A 226 -6.10 5.00 -21.47
N LEU A 227 -6.17 3.99 -20.60
CA LEU A 227 -5.72 2.64 -20.93
C LEU A 227 -6.60 2.02 -22.03
N ALA A 228 -7.92 2.15 -21.91
CA ALA A 228 -8.86 1.68 -22.93
C ALA A 228 -8.60 2.31 -24.31
N ALA A 229 -8.36 3.63 -24.37
CA ALA A 229 -8.04 4.34 -25.61
C ALA A 229 -6.64 4.00 -26.17
N ALA A 230 -5.73 3.47 -25.35
CA ALA A 230 -4.42 3.00 -25.81
C ALA A 230 -4.48 1.56 -26.37
N MET A 231 -5.49 0.78 -25.99
CA MET A 231 -5.69 -0.61 -26.43
C MET A 231 -6.45 -0.70 -27.75
N LEU A 232 -7.36 0.24 -28.01
CA LEU A 232 -8.20 0.26 -29.20
C LEU A 232 -8.31 1.69 -29.71
N ASN A 233 -8.36 1.86 -31.04
CA ASN A 233 -8.62 3.18 -31.63
C ASN A 233 -9.94 3.74 -31.06
N PRO A 234 -9.99 4.99 -30.56
CA PRO A 234 -11.21 5.60 -30.06
C PRO A 234 -12.40 5.60 -31.04
N ASP A 235 -12.14 5.48 -32.34
CA ASP A 235 -13.16 5.41 -33.39
C ASP A 235 -13.56 3.97 -33.77
N ASP A 236 -12.95 2.95 -33.16
CA ASP A 236 -13.34 1.55 -33.38
C ASP A 236 -14.74 1.30 -32.76
N PRO A 237 -15.68 0.71 -33.51
CA PRO A 237 -17.02 0.38 -33.01
C PRO A 237 -17.06 -0.42 -31.71
N ARG A 238 -16.06 -1.27 -31.47
CA ARG A 238 -15.98 -2.14 -30.28
C ARG A 238 -15.56 -1.36 -29.04
N TYR A 239 -15.12 -0.11 -29.19
CA TYR A 239 -14.86 0.78 -28.08
C TYR A 239 -16.18 1.10 -27.38
N TYR A 240 -16.21 1.02 -26.04
CA TYR A 240 -17.46 1.11 -25.28
C TYR A 240 -18.31 2.35 -25.64
N ARG A 241 -17.70 3.48 -26.01
CA ARG A 241 -18.45 4.68 -26.41
C ARG A 241 -19.38 4.46 -27.60
N TRP A 242 -19.08 3.50 -28.49
CA TRP A 242 -19.83 3.22 -29.71
C TRP A 242 -20.53 1.87 -29.66
N ALA A 243 -19.98 0.90 -28.94
CA ALA A 243 -20.45 -0.49 -28.93
C ALA A 243 -21.91 -0.69 -28.46
N HIS A 244 -22.48 0.25 -27.72
CA HIS A 244 -23.88 0.18 -27.33
C HIS A 244 -24.86 0.64 -28.44
N ILE A 245 -24.34 1.29 -29.48
CA ILE A 245 -25.09 1.78 -30.65
C ILE A 245 -24.95 0.76 -31.78
N GLU A 246 -23.74 0.26 -32.01
CA GLU A 246 -23.42 -0.71 -33.04
C GLU A 246 -23.36 -2.11 -32.42
N LYS A 247 -24.15 -3.08 -32.91
CA LYS A 247 -24.08 -4.46 -32.41
C LYS A 247 -22.72 -5.08 -32.78
N THR A 248 -21.74 -4.93 -31.90
CA THR A 248 -20.36 -5.39 -32.14
C THR A 248 -20.11 -6.80 -31.63
N LYS A 249 -19.13 -7.48 -32.24
CA LYS A 249 -18.69 -8.84 -31.89
C LYS A 249 -17.87 -8.91 -30.59
N GLY A 250 -17.76 -7.82 -29.84
CA GLY A 250 -16.97 -7.69 -28.62
C GLY A 250 -16.95 -6.25 -28.14
N VAL A 251 -16.64 -6.05 -26.85
CA VAL A 251 -16.61 -4.71 -26.24
C VAL A 251 -15.37 -4.52 -25.38
N LEU A 252 -14.68 -3.41 -25.60
CA LEU A 252 -13.55 -2.96 -24.78
C LEU A 252 -13.89 -1.65 -24.06
N GLY A 253 -13.71 -1.61 -22.73
CA GLY A 253 -13.99 -0.40 -21.98
C GLY A 253 -13.65 -0.43 -20.50
N VAL A 254 -14.35 0.42 -19.75
CA VAL A 254 -14.10 0.66 -18.33
C VAL A 254 -15.17 0.04 -17.44
N VAL A 255 -14.77 -0.47 -16.28
CA VAL A 255 -15.62 -1.28 -15.38
C VAL A 255 -16.97 -0.63 -15.06
N TYR A 256 -17.01 0.64 -14.67
CA TYR A 256 -18.26 1.31 -14.30
C TYR A 256 -19.28 1.30 -15.44
N LYS A 257 -18.84 1.66 -16.64
CA LYS A 257 -19.74 1.76 -17.79
C LYS A 257 -20.21 0.37 -18.20
N MET A 258 -19.31 -0.60 -18.27
CA MET A 258 -19.64 -1.95 -18.71
C MET A 258 -20.45 -2.76 -17.69
N MET A 259 -20.34 -2.47 -16.39
CA MET A 259 -21.06 -3.18 -15.34
C MET A 259 -22.35 -2.50 -14.89
N LEU A 260 -22.39 -1.17 -14.80
CA LEU A 260 -23.58 -0.46 -14.27
C LEU A 260 -24.59 -0.08 -15.35
N ASP A 261 -24.14 0.28 -16.54
CA ASP A 261 -25.04 0.74 -17.60
C ASP A 261 -25.81 -0.43 -18.23
N ASP A 262 -27.13 -0.28 -18.31
CA ASP A 262 -28.02 -1.28 -18.91
C ASP A 262 -27.87 -1.39 -20.42
N ALA A 263 -27.27 -0.39 -21.08
CA ALA A 263 -26.95 -0.44 -22.50
C ALA A 263 -25.99 -1.61 -22.86
N TYR A 264 -25.23 -2.14 -21.90
CA TYR A 264 -24.35 -3.31 -22.11
C TYR A 264 -24.91 -4.60 -21.50
N LYS A 265 -26.19 -4.63 -21.11
CA LYS A 265 -26.81 -5.83 -20.51
C LYS A 265 -26.72 -7.04 -21.44
N ASP A 266 -26.97 -6.85 -22.72
CA ASP A 266 -26.93 -7.93 -23.72
C ASP A 266 -25.49 -8.40 -23.95
N HIS A 267 -24.53 -7.48 -24.11
CA HIS A 267 -23.11 -7.84 -24.16
C HIS A 267 -22.66 -8.64 -22.92
N ARG A 268 -23.07 -8.23 -21.71
CA ARG A 268 -22.84 -9.01 -20.49
C ARG A 268 -23.44 -10.40 -20.59
N LYS A 269 -24.69 -10.52 -21.04
CA LYS A 269 -25.43 -11.78 -21.11
C LYS A 269 -24.79 -12.76 -22.09
N ASP A 270 -24.38 -12.28 -23.25
CA ASP A 270 -23.96 -13.14 -24.37
C ASP A 270 -22.47 -13.50 -24.32
N SER A 271 -21.68 -12.75 -23.55
CA SER A 271 -20.23 -12.95 -23.42
C SER A 271 -19.83 -14.35 -22.96
N LYS A 272 -18.88 -14.94 -23.71
CA LYS A 272 -18.24 -16.23 -23.40
C LYS A 272 -16.79 -16.11 -22.97
N VAL A 273 -16.20 -14.92 -23.13
CA VAL A 273 -14.83 -14.61 -22.72
C VAL A 273 -14.82 -13.28 -21.98
N LEU A 274 -14.25 -13.28 -20.77
CA LEU A 274 -14.08 -12.08 -19.95
C LEU A 274 -12.58 -11.84 -19.79
N ILE A 275 -12.13 -10.65 -20.17
CA ILE A 275 -10.76 -10.22 -20.03
C ILE A 275 -10.76 -9.02 -19.08
N ILE A 276 -9.95 -9.05 -18.04
CA ILE A 276 -9.79 -7.92 -17.12
C ILE A 276 -8.32 -7.55 -17.04
N ASP A 277 -7.98 -6.31 -17.42
CA ASP A 277 -6.63 -5.76 -17.25
C ASP A 277 -6.55 -4.84 -16.02
N GLU A 278 -5.43 -4.94 -15.30
CA GLU A 278 -5.16 -4.29 -14.01
C GLU A 278 -6.32 -4.52 -13.01
N ILE A 279 -6.57 -5.80 -12.65
CA ILE A 279 -7.69 -6.17 -11.76
C ILE A 279 -7.62 -5.48 -10.39
N GLU A 280 -6.44 -5.21 -9.83
CA GLU A 280 -6.33 -4.49 -8.57
C GLU A 280 -6.90 -3.06 -8.70
N ASP A 281 -6.65 -2.39 -9.83
CA ASP A 281 -7.20 -1.06 -10.12
C ASP A 281 -8.71 -1.12 -10.37
N VAL A 282 -9.18 -2.16 -11.05
CA VAL A 282 -10.62 -2.41 -11.25
C VAL A 282 -11.32 -2.59 -9.92
N LEU A 283 -10.76 -3.41 -9.02
CA LEU A 283 -11.34 -3.68 -7.70
C LEU A 283 -11.25 -2.46 -6.78
N ASP A 284 -10.18 -1.67 -6.85
CA ASP A 284 -10.06 -0.42 -6.10
C ASP A 284 -11.16 0.56 -6.51
N LEU A 285 -11.41 0.72 -7.81
CA LEU A 285 -12.54 1.51 -8.30
C LEU A 285 -13.87 0.96 -7.80
N CYS A 286 -14.02 -0.36 -7.71
CA CYS A 286 -15.23 -0.97 -7.14
C CYS A 286 -15.45 -0.69 -5.65
N THR A 287 -14.56 0.07 -4.99
CA THR A 287 -14.75 0.57 -3.61
C THR A 287 -14.99 2.09 -3.52
N GLN A 288 -14.84 2.83 -4.63
CA GLN A 288 -14.87 4.30 -4.60
C GLN A 288 -16.28 4.84 -4.83
N THR A 289 -16.69 5.84 -4.03
CA THR A 289 -18.01 6.50 -4.10
C THR A 289 -18.23 7.34 -5.38
N ILE A 290 -17.43 7.15 -6.42
CA ILE A 290 -17.65 7.69 -7.77
C ILE A 290 -18.42 6.70 -8.66
N ALA A 291 -18.68 5.48 -8.18
CA ALA A 291 -19.44 4.46 -8.88
C ALA A 291 -20.94 4.79 -8.91
N GLY A 292 -21.56 4.78 -10.09
CA GLY A 292 -22.99 5.03 -10.24
C GLY A 292 -23.41 6.42 -9.76
N ASP A 293 -24.36 6.48 -8.83
CA ASP A 293 -24.80 7.70 -8.13
C ASP A 293 -24.01 7.98 -6.84
N GLY A 294 -23.00 7.14 -6.54
CA GLY A 294 -22.17 7.25 -5.35
C GLY A 294 -22.75 6.56 -4.11
N SER A 295 -23.89 5.87 -4.22
CA SER A 295 -24.53 5.12 -3.14
C SER A 295 -23.82 3.80 -2.82
N LEU A 296 -24.04 3.30 -1.60
CA LEU A 296 -23.65 1.95 -1.21
C LEU A 296 -24.32 0.87 -2.06
N GLU A 297 -25.57 1.06 -2.45
CA GLU A 297 -26.31 0.16 -3.33
C GLU A 297 -25.66 0.06 -4.71
N ALA A 298 -25.23 1.19 -5.28
CA ALA A 298 -24.51 1.19 -6.56
C ALA A 298 -23.16 0.47 -6.47
N LEU A 299 -22.42 0.66 -5.37
CA LEU A 299 -21.16 -0.04 -5.09
C LEU A 299 -21.36 -1.56 -4.94
N LYS A 300 -22.41 -1.95 -4.20
CA LYS A 300 -22.80 -3.34 -4.05
C LYS A 300 -23.16 -3.96 -5.40
N LEU A 301 -24.04 -3.30 -6.17
CA LEU A 301 -24.47 -3.78 -7.48
C LEU A 301 -23.30 -3.93 -8.45
N LEU A 302 -22.35 -3.00 -8.44
CA LEU A 302 -21.13 -3.06 -9.25
C LEU A 302 -20.33 -4.34 -8.96
N ASN A 303 -20.07 -4.62 -7.67
CA ASN A 303 -19.33 -5.81 -7.25
C ASN A 303 -20.08 -7.10 -7.56
N GLU A 304 -21.38 -7.15 -7.31
CA GLU A 304 -22.23 -8.31 -7.63
C GLU A 304 -22.24 -8.60 -9.13
N ARG A 305 -22.37 -7.58 -9.97
CA ARG A 305 -22.36 -7.74 -11.44
C ARG A 305 -20.99 -8.18 -11.94
N LEU A 306 -19.90 -7.66 -11.38
CA LEU A 306 -18.54 -8.09 -11.74
C LEU A 306 -18.30 -9.56 -11.37
N ASP A 307 -18.62 -9.95 -10.13
CA ASP A 307 -18.46 -11.34 -9.66
C ASP A 307 -19.35 -12.31 -10.44
N ALA A 308 -20.59 -11.91 -10.74
CA ALA A 308 -21.50 -12.70 -11.56
C ALA A 308 -20.98 -12.85 -13.00
N GLN A 309 -20.35 -11.81 -13.57
CA GLN A 309 -19.73 -11.90 -14.89
C GLN A 309 -18.55 -12.87 -14.89
N ILE A 310 -17.65 -12.80 -13.90
CA ILE A 310 -16.53 -13.75 -13.74
C ILE A 310 -17.06 -15.17 -13.54
N HIS A 311 -18.10 -15.34 -12.73
CA HIS A 311 -18.71 -16.64 -12.45
C HIS A 311 -19.31 -17.30 -13.71
N LYS A 312 -20.14 -16.57 -14.45
CA LYS A 312 -20.92 -17.15 -15.56
C LYS A 312 -20.11 -17.36 -16.84
N THR A 313 -19.07 -16.57 -17.05
CA THR A 313 -18.29 -16.60 -18.30
C THR A 313 -17.41 -17.86 -18.30
N PRO A 314 -17.42 -18.73 -19.33
CA PRO A 314 -16.61 -19.95 -19.37
C PRO A 314 -15.10 -19.70 -19.23
N LEU A 315 -14.56 -18.79 -20.04
CA LEU A 315 -13.16 -18.36 -19.96
C LEU A 315 -13.06 -16.97 -19.32
N ALA A 316 -12.27 -16.86 -18.26
CA ALA A 316 -11.85 -15.58 -17.70
C ALA A 316 -10.33 -15.44 -17.78
N VAL A 317 -9.83 -14.34 -18.33
CA VAL A 317 -8.41 -13.98 -18.40
C VAL A 317 -8.21 -12.68 -17.62
N ILE A 318 -7.48 -12.73 -16.51
CA ILE A 318 -7.36 -11.63 -15.57
C ILE A 318 -5.89 -11.31 -15.37
N SER A 319 -5.47 -10.08 -15.63
CA SER A 319 -4.09 -9.64 -15.48
C SER A 319 -3.90 -8.59 -14.40
N ASP A 320 -2.73 -8.64 -13.78
CA ASP A 320 -2.21 -7.57 -12.95
C ASP A 320 -0.68 -7.60 -12.93
N ALA A 321 -0.06 -6.47 -12.56
CA ALA A 321 1.36 -6.45 -12.25
C ALA A 321 1.68 -7.09 -10.89
N MET A 322 0.84 -6.86 -9.89
CA MET A 322 1.04 -7.19 -8.48
C MET A 322 -0.26 -7.68 -7.84
N MET A 323 -0.85 -8.73 -8.43
CA MET A 323 -2.07 -9.33 -7.91
C MET A 323 -1.88 -9.76 -6.45
N SER A 324 -2.73 -9.25 -5.57
CA SER A 324 -2.71 -9.54 -4.14
C SER A 324 -3.30 -10.92 -3.83
N GLN A 325 -2.91 -11.50 -2.70
CA GLN A 325 -3.51 -12.73 -2.20
C GLN A 325 -5.02 -12.55 -1.96
N ASN A 326 -5.47 -11.38 -1.51
CA ASN A 326 -6.90 -11.12 -1.26
C ASN A 326 -7.71 -11.21 -2.58
N THR A 327 -7.24 -10.56 -3.64
CA THR A 327 -7.83 -10.67 -4.97
C THR A 327 -7.84 -12.12 -5.45
N PHE A 328 -6.72 -12.84 -5.28
CA PHE A 328 -6.65 -14.25 -5.62
C PHE A 328 -7.67 -15.10 -4.86
N GLU A 329 -7.84 -14.93 -3.54
CA GLU A 329 -8.84 -15.66 -2.75
C GLU A 329 -10.28 -15.37 -3.22
N ARG A 330 -10.60 -14.12 -3.59
CA ARG A 330 -11.90 -13.77 -4.20
C ARG A 330 -12.09 -14.53 -5.51
N LEU A 331 -11.13 -14.47 -6.41
CA LEU A 331 -11.19 -15.15 -7.71
C LEU A 331 -11.26 -16.67 -7.57
N LYS A 332 -10.50 -17.24 -6.62
CA LYS A 332 -10.49 -18.67 -6.30
C LYS A 332 -11.86 -19.14 -5.81
N ARG A 333 -12.53 -18.39 -4.93
CA ARG A 333 -13.91 -18.70 -4.50
C ARG A 333 -14.87 -18.72 -5.68
N ILE A 334 -14.78 -17.75 -6.58
CA ILE A 334 -15.63 -17.67 -7.77
C ILE A 334 -15.35 -18.82 -8.74
N ALA A 335 -14.08 -19.14 -8.97
CA ALA A 335 -13.65 -20.26 -9.81
C ALA A 335 -14.17 -21.59 -9.27
N LYS A 336 -14.00 -21.86 -7.96
CA LYS A 336 -14.52 -23.06 -7.31
C LYS A 336 -16.04 -23.17 -7.44
N ALA A 337 -16.76 -22.07 -7.23
CA ALA A 337 -18.22 -22.05 -7.35
C ALA A 337 -18.71 -22.27 -8.80
N SER A 338 -17.93 -21.86 -9.80
CA SER A 338 -18.25 -22.04 -11.23
C SER A 338 -17.66 -23.30 -11.86
N GLY A 339 -16.87 -24.08 -11.10
CA GLY A 339 -16.17 -25.27 -11.58
C GLY A 339 -15.02 -24.96 -12.55
N LYS A 340 -14.39 -23.79 -12.42
CA LYS A 340 -13.24 -23.40 -13.25
C LYS A 340 -11.92 -23.93 -12.68
N LYS A 341 -11.02 -24.36 -13.56
CA LYS A 341 -9.61 -24.59 -13.23
C LYS A 341 -8.85 -23.27 -13.22
N ILE A 342 -7.85 -23.14 -12.34
CA ILE A 342 -7.07 -21.91 -12.19
C ILE A 342 -5.65 -22.14 -12.72
N PHE A 343 -5.26 -21.31 -13.68
CA PHE A 343 -3.92 -21.26 -14.23
C PHE A 343 -3.27 -19.93 -13.89
N VAL A 344 -2.04 -19.94 -13.42
CA VAL A 344 -1.25 -18.72 -13.20
C VAL A 344 -0.12 -18.71 -14.21
N HIS A 345 -0.14 -17.73 -15.10
CA HIS A 345 0.94 -17.49 -16.05
C HIS A 345 1.85 -16.39 -15.55
N ARG A 346 3.15 -16.65 -15.58
CA ARG A 346 4.16 -15.64 -15.25
C ARG A 346 5.39 -15.81 -16.14
N PRO A 347 6.10 -14.71 -16.46
CA PRO A 347 7.36 -14.82 -17.16
C PRO A 347 8.44 -15.36 -16.23
N LYS A 348 9.47 -15.99 -16.82
CA LYS A 348 10.75 -16.21 -16.12
C LYS A 348 11.41 -14.86 -15.92
N VAL A 349 11.05 -14.16 -14.85
CA VAL A 349 11.62 -12.84 -14.55
C VAL A 349 13.01 -13.03 -13.97
N GLN A 350 14.04 -12.54 -14.66
CA GLN A 350 15.31 -12.25 -13.98
C GLN A 350 15.08 -11.08 -13.03
N ALA A 351 15.40 -11.27 -11.75
CA ALA A 351 15.34 -10.21 -10.75
C ALA A 351 16.18 -9.02 -11.22
N LYS A 352 15.55 -7.84 -11.38
CA LYS A 352 16.29 -6.60 -11.58
C LYS A 352 16.92 -6.24 -10.24
N ASN A 353 18.25 -6.11 -10.21
CA ASN A 353 18.99 -5.61 -9.06
C ASN A 353 18.84 -4.08 -8.95
N THR A 354 17.62 -3.60 -8.72
CA THR A 354 17.37 -2.18 -8.49
C THR A 354 17.78 -1.80 -7.08
N LYS A 355 18.70 -0.84 -6.94
CA LYS A 355 19.16 -0.36 -5.64
C LYS A 355 18.16 0.65 -5.08
N VAL A 356 17.56 0.35 -3.93
CA VAL A 356 16.69 1.28 -3.20
C VAL A 356 17.46 1.94 -2.07
N THR A 357 17.57 3.26 -2.09
CA THR A 357 18.20 4.04 -1.01
C THR A 357 17.15 4.88 -0.29
N VAL A 358 16.94 4.59 0.99
CA VAL A 358 16.02 5.35 1.84
C VAL A 358 16.73 6.57 2.42
N MET A 359 16.19 7.76 2.21
CA MET A 359 16.81 9.02 2.63
C MET A 359 15.77 10.08 3.02
N THR A 360 16.24 11.24 3.49
CA THR A 360 15.36 12.38 3.77
C THR A 360 14.91 13.06 2.48
N GLU A 361 13.78 13.78 2.52
CA GLU A 361 13.28 14.52 1.36
C GLU A 361 14.29 15.52 0.79
N ALA A 362 15.05 16.18 1.66
CA ALA A 362 16.10 17.13 1.27
C ALA A 362 17.24 16.42 0.52
N GLN A 363 17.65 15.23 1.00
CA GLN A 363 18.66 14.40 0.33
C GLN A 363 18.17 13.92 -1.05
N CYS A 364 16.92 13.44 -1.16
CA CYS A 364 16.32 13.07 -2.45
C CYS A 364 16.35 14.26 -3.42
N THR A 365 15.91 15.43 -2.97
CA THR A 365 15.88 16.65 -3.79
C THR A 365 17.28 17.05 -4.24
N GLY A 366 18.26 16.98 -3.35
CA GLY A 366 19.67 17.23 -3.67
C GLY A 366 20.19 16.28 -4.75
N LYS A 367 19.85 14.99 -4.67
CA LYS A 367 20.23 13.98 -5.66
C LYS A 367 19.58 14.18 -7.02
N ILE A 368 18.29 14.53 -7.07
CA ILE A 368 17.61 14.84 -8.33
C ILE A 368 18.26 16.07 -8.99
N ASN A 369 18.57 17.11 -8.22
CA ASN A 369 19.23 18.31 -8.73
C ASN A 369 20.67 18.03 -9.20
N GLU A 370 21.40 17.14 -8.52
CA GLU A 370 22.72 16.68 -8.95
C GLU A 370 22.64 15.95 -10.30
N ALA A 371 21.70 15.01 -10.44
CA ALA A 371 21.46 14.28 -11.68
C ALA A 371 21.05 15.24 -12.82
N SER A 372 20.19 16.21 -12.53
CA SER A 372 19.73 17.21 -13.50
C SER A 372 20.89 18.05 -14.05
N LYS A 373 21.81 18.50 -13.18
CA LYS A 373 23.02 19.24 -13.59
C LYS A 373 23.96 18.41 -14.46
N LYS A 374 23.94 17.08 -14.32
CA LYS A 374 24.73 16.15 -15.14
C LYS A 374 24.00 15.69 -16.40
N LEU A 375 22.89 16.36 -16.77
CA LEU A 375 22.05 16.01 -17.92
C LEU A 375 21.48 14.59 -17.86
N GLN A 376 21.31 14.03 -16.66
CA GLN A 376 20.70 12.72 -16.47
C GLN A 376 19.18 12.86 -16.34
N ASN A 377 18.46 11.90 -16.91
CA ASN A 377 17.00 11.88 -16.86
C ASN A 377 16.52 11.22 -15.57
N VAL A 378 15.49 11.80 -14.95
CA VAL A 378 14.97 11.32 -13.66
C VAL A 378 13.45 11.27 -13.71
N PHE A 379 12.89 10.13 -13.34
CA PHE A 379 11.46 10.02 -13.07
C PHE A 379 11.21 10.33 -11.60
N VAL A 380 10.21 11.16 -11.29
CA VAL A 380 9.88 11.54 -9.93
C VAL A 380 8.40 11.27 -9.67
N TYR A 381 8.10 10.55 -8.61
CA TYR A 381 6.75 10.33 -8.11
C TYR A 381 6.54 11.05 -6.78
N ASN A 382 5.38 11.69 -6.61
CA ASN A 382 5.03 12.41 -5.40
C ASN A 382 3.52 12.30 -5.13
N ASP A 383 3.14 11.73 -3.98
CA ASP A 383 1.75 11.61 -3.51
C ASP A 383 1.36 12.72 -2.51
N GLY A 384 2.09 13.84 -2.51
CA GLY A 384 1.80 14.98 -1.66
C GLY A 384 0.49 15.68 -2.05
N SER A 385 -0.10 16.40 -1.10
CA SER A 385 -1.26 17.27 -1.36
C SER A 385 -0.98 18.20 -2.54
N GLN A 386 -1.96 18.32 -3.45
CA GLN A 386 -1.86 19.17 -4.63
C GLN A 386 -2.47 20.56 -4.42
N ASP A 387 -3.45 20.68 -3.52
CA ASP A 387 -4.24 21.90 -3.33
C ASP A 387 -3.69 22.83 -2.24
N GLY A 388 -3.94 24.13 -2.42
CA GLY A 388 -3.67 25.18 -1.43
C GLY A 388 -2.24 25.73 -1.39
N LYS A 389 -2.01 26.74 -0.54
CA LYS A 389 -0.71 27.40 -0.34
C LYS A 389 0.37 26.45 0.23
N GLU A 390 -0.02 25.31 0.78
CA GLU A 390 0.86 24.28 1.36
C GLU A 390 1.00 23.02 0.48
N SER A 391 0.73 23.14 -0.83
CA SER A 391 0.86 22.03 -1.79
C SER A 391 2.27 21.44 -1.77
N LYS A 392 2.41 20.26 -1.16
CA LYS A 392 3.69 19.53 -1.09
C LYS A 392 4.15 19.06 -2.47
N PHE A 393 3.19 18.79 -3.36
CA PHE A 393 3.46 18.43 -4.74
C PHE A 393 4.12 19.58 -5.49
N ASN A 394 3.47 20.76 -5.52
CA ASN A 394 3.98 21.93 -6.26
C ASN A 394 5.26 22.48 -5.63
N ALA A 395 5.34 22.54 -4.30
CA ALA A 395 6.55 22.96 -3.61
C ALA A 395 7.75 22.09 -4.00
N ARG A 396 7.56 20.77 -4.11
CA ARG A 396 8.62 19.85 -4.53
C ARG A 396 8.99 20.04 -5.99
N TYR A 397 8.01 20.08 -6.89
CA TYR A 397 8.26 20.33 -8.31
C TYR A 397 9.07 21.62 -8.54
N ASN A 398 8.70 22.70 -7.86
CA ASN A 398 9.36 24.00 -7.96
C ASN A 398 10.79 24.00 -7.38
N SER A 399 11.08 23.15 -6.40
CA SER A 399 12.44 23.00 -5.84
C SER A 399 13.45 22.33 -6.78
N LEU A 400 12.98 21.70 -7.87
CA LEU A 400 13.83 21.02 -8.84
C LEU A 400 14.47 22.00 -9.82
N LYS A 401 15.79 21.93 -9.94
CA LYS A 401 16.64 22.76 -10.81
C LYS A 401 17.00 21.99 -12.08
N ALA A 402 15.98 21.73 -12.90
CA ALA A 402 16.11 21.08 -14.20
C ALA A 402 15.54 22.01 -15.28
N ASP A 403 16.24 22.12 -16.41
CA ASP A 403 15.86 23.03 -17.49
C ASP A 403 14.66 22.50 -18.28
N SER A 404 14.58 21.17 -18.47
CA SER A 404 13.43 20.50 -19.07
C SER A 404 12.72 19.60 -18.06
N LYS A 405 11.67 20.11 -17.42
CA LYS A 405 10.81 19.34 -16.52
C LYS A 405 9.34 19.47 -16.87
N VAL A 406 8.58 18.41 -16.64
CA VAL A 406 7.13 18.36 -16.87
C VAL A 406 6.41 17.80 -15.65
N GLN A 407 5.21 18.32 -15.41
CA GLN A 407 4.30 17.86 -14.37
C GLN A 407 3.18 17.00 -14.98
N VAL A 408 3.02 15.76 -14.50
CA VAL A 408 1.96 14.83 -14.89
C VAL A 408 1.05 14.60 -13.68
N ASN A 409 0.08 15.49 -13.49
CA ASN A 409 -0.91 15.43 -12.43
C ASN A 409 -2.34 15.34 -12.97
N ALA A 410 -3.36 15.38 -12.10
CA ALA A 410 -4.76 15.30 -12.53
C ALA A 410 -5.11 16.37 -13.58
N ALA A 411 -4.67 17.62 -13.38
CA ALA A 411 -4.87 18.69 -14.35
C ALA A 411 -4.24 18.38 -15.72
N PHE A 412 -3.03 17.81 -15.74
CA PHE A 412 -2.41 17.34 -16.99
C PHE A 412 -3.25 16.23 -17.65
N MET A 413 -3.70 15.24 -16.88
CA MET A 413 -4.50 14.10 -17.37
C MET A 413 -5.86 14.52 -17.92
N HIS A 414 -6.40 15.66 -17.48
CA HIS A 414 -7.64 16.25 -18.00
C HIS A 414 -7.42 17.25 -19.15
N SER A 415 -6.17 17.64 -19.42
CA SER A 415 -5.85 18.59 -20.48
C SER A 415 -5.81 17.90 -21.84
N ILE A 416 -5.86 18.70 -22.91
CA ILE A 416 -5.65 18.18 -24.27
C ILE A 416 -4.31 17.45 -24.37
N ARG A 417 -3.27 17.88 -23.65
CA ARG A 417 -1.92 17.29 -23.67
C ARG A 417 -1.84 15.86 -23.13
N ALA A 418 -2.88 15.35 -22.49
CA ALA A 418 -2.91 13.95 -22.04
C ALA A 418 -2.69 12.95 -23.19
N HIS A 419 -3.06 13.32 -24.43
CA HIS A 419 -2.78 12.50 -25.61
C HIS A 419 -1.27 12.28 -25.85
N GLU A 420 -0.39 13.15 -25.35
CA GLU A 420 1.06 12.95 -25.46
C GLU A 420 1.52 11.65 -24.77
N LEU A 421 0.76 11.16 -23.78
CA LEU A 421 1.04 9.91 -23.07
C LEU A 421 0.64 8.65 -23.87
N SER A 422 -0.06 8.78 -25.01
CA SER A 422 -0.30 7.64 -25.90
C SER A 422 1.00 7.16 -26.56
N SER A 423 2.02 8.02 -26.60
CA SER A 423 3.38 7.71 -27.08
C SER A 423 4.43 7.98 -26.00
N PRO A 424 4.52 7.14 -24.94
CA PRO A 424 5.35 7.42 -23.77
C PRO A 424 6.83 7.63 -24.07
N ALA A 425 7.37 6.97 -25.11
CA ALA A 425 8.77 7.13 -25.51
C ALA A 425 9.08 8.56 -25.99
N SER A 426 8.25 9.07 -26.90
CA SER A 426 8.39 10.43 -27.45
C SER A 426 8.13 11.50 -26.39
N PHE A 427 7.16 11.27 -25.50
CA PHE A 427 6.94 12.15 -24.36
C PHE A 427 8.17 12.24 -23.46
N ALA A 428 8.81 11.11 -23.17
CA ALA A 428 9.98 11.06 -22.33
C ALA A 428 11.25 11.64 -22.96
N ASP A 429 11.40 11.60 -24.29
CA ASP A 429 12.56 12.21 -24.98
C ASP A 429 12.56 13.74 -24.89
N LYS A 430 11.38 14.37 -24.71
CA LYS A 430 11.25 15.83 -24.60
C LYS A 430 11.63 16.37 -23.23
N HIS A 431 11.67 15.51 -22.22
CA HIS A 431 11.76 15.90 -20.83
C HIS A 431 12.96 15.25 -20.15
N GLN A 432 13.71 16.04 -19.38
CA GLN A 432 14.75 15.49 -18.52
C GLN A 432 14.15 14.97 -17.21
N VAL A 433 13.18 15.70 -16.65
CA VAL A 433 12.49 15.31 -15.42
C VAL A 433 10.99 15.18 -15.70
N ILE A 434 10.45 13.98 -15.48
CA ILE A 434 9.01 13.73 -15.46
C ILE A 434 8.57 13.63 -14.00
N PHE A 435 7.77 14.59 -13.55
CA PHE A 435 7.29 14.70 -12.18
C PHE A 435 5.80 14.33 -12.11
N ALA A 436 5.50 13.13 -11.63
CA ALA A 436 4.19 12.52 -11.68
C ALA A 436 3.52 12.45 -10.30
N SER A 437 2.20 12.60 -10.31
CA SER A 437 1.33 12.34 -9.15
C SER A 437 0.63 10.98 -9.28
N PRO A 438 -0.11 10.51 -8.25
CA PRO A 438 -0.92 9.29 -8.34
C PRO A 438 -1.91 9.28 -9.52
N ALA A 439 -2.34 10.44 -10.03
CA ALA A 439 -3.18 10.53 -11.22
C ALA A 439 -2.56 9.92 -12.48
N ALA A 440 -1.23 9.81 -12.53
CA ALA A 440 -0.49 9.19 -13.64
C ALA A 440 -0.32 7.67 -13.50
N LYS A 441 -0.97 7.05 -12.50
CA LYS A 441 -0.90 5.60 -12.23
C LYS A 441 -1.24 4.80 -13.49
N CYS A 442 -2.25 5.21 -14.24
CA CYS A 442 -2.62 4.58 -15.50
C CYS A 442 -2.07 5.38 -16.69
N GLY A 443 -1.38 4.72 -17.62
CA GLY A 443 -0.97 5.30 -18.91
C GLY A 443 0.44 5.90 -18.95
N LEU A 444 1.13 6.11 -17.83
CA LEU A 444 2.53 6.52 -17.84
C LEU A 444 3.45 5.30 -17.70
N SER A 445 4.20 5.00 -18.75
CA SER A 445 5.18 3.92 -18.75
C SER A 445 6.34 4.29 -19.66
N ILE A 446 7.44 4.79 -19.09
CA ILE A 446 8.60 5.33 -19.79
C ILE A 446 9.56 4.19 -20.20
N PRO A 447 9.67 3.85 -21.49
CA PRO A 447 10.53 2.75 -21.95
C PRO A 447 11.98 3.18 -22.21
N ASN A 448 12.28 4.48 -22.18
CA ASN A 448 13.56 5.05 -22.60
C ASN A 448 14.67 4.56 -21.66
N GLN A 449 15.81 4.16 -22.23
CA GLN A 449 16.94 3.66 -21.45
C GLN A 449 17.67 4.78 -20.68
N SER A 450 17.45 6.05 -21.05
CA SER A 450 18.03 7.21 -20.39
C SER A 450 17.51 7.43 -18.97
N TYR A 451 16.31 6.93 -18.64
CA TYR A 451 15.72 7.02 -17.31
C TYR A 451 16.19 5.85 -16.41
N LYS A 452 17.41 5.98 -15.89
CA LYS A 452 18.02 4.99 -14.96
C LYS A 452 17.73 5.26 -13.49
N THR A 453 17.23 6.45 -13.16
CA THR A 453 16.99 6.87 -11.78
C THR A 453 15.53 7.27 -11.58
N SER A 454 14.93 6.77 -10.51
CA SER A 454 13.62 7.19 -10.03
C SER A 454 13.70 7.75 -8.61
N ALA A 455 12.88 8.75 -8.30
CA ALA A 455 12.73 9.28 -6.95
C ALA A 455 11.27 9.23 -6.51
N ILE A 456 11.04 8.82 -5.27
CA ILE A 456 9.69 8.64 -4.71
C ILE A 456 9.60 9.46 -3.42
N PHE A 457 8.63 10.37 -3.40
CA PHE A 457 8.21 11.10 -2.21
C PHE A 457 6.87 10.54 -1.75
N GLY A 458 6.87 9.77 -0.66
CA GLY A 458 5.67 9.18 -0.05
C GLY A 458 5.24 9.95 1.20
N TYR A 459 4.03 10.48 1.20
CA TYR A 459 3.37 11.22 2.28
C TYR A 459 2.21 10.42 2.90
N GLY A 460 1.92 9.24 2.36
CA GLY A 460 0.91 8.32 2.88
C GLY A 460 -0.48 8.59 2.35
N THR A 461 -0.60 9.15 1.15
CA THR A 461 -1.90 9.32 0.48
C THR A 461 -2.14 8.22 -0.56
N SER A 462 -1.07 7.70 -1.18
CA SER A 462 -1.13 6.55 -2.07
C SER A 462 -1.05 5.23 -1.31
N ALA A 463 -1.68 4.19 -1.87
CA ALA A 463 -1.53 2.83 -1.38
C ALA A 463 -0.06 2.37 -1.53
N PRO A 464 0.44 1.46 -0.67
CA PRO A 464 1.80 0.95 -0.77
C PRO A 464 2.15 0.33 -2.14
N ASN A 465 1.21 -0.37 -2.77
CA ASN A 465 1.40 -0.96 -4.10
C ASN A 465 1.58 0.12 -5.17
N ASP A 466 0.89 1.25 -5.06
CA ASP A 466 1.04 2.37 -5.99
C ASP A 466 2.43 2.97 -5.89
N LEU A 467 2.99 3.09 -4.68
CA LEU A 467 4.37 3.54 -4.47
C LEU A 467 5.37 2.57 -5.10
N LEU A 468 5.15 1.27 -4.92
CA LEU A 468 6.02 0.23 -5.46
C LEU A 468 5.99 0.21 -7.00
N GLN A 469 4.80 0.27 -7.60
CA GLN A 469 4.64 0.33 -9.05
C GLN A 469 5.15 1.65 -9.63
N ALA A 470 4.97 2.78 -8.93
CA ALA A 470 5.42 4.09 -9.37
C ALA A 470 6.92 4.09 -9.69
N ALA A 471 7.72 3.44 -8.83
CA ALA A 471 9.17 3.30 -9.01
C ALA A 471 9.56 2.71 -10.38
N HIS A 472 8.70 1.82 -10.90
CA HIS A 472 8.96 1.04 -12.11
C HIS A 472 8.22 1.57 -13.34
N ARG A 473 7.53 2.71 -13.22
CA ARG A 473 6.96 3.42 -14.38
C ARG A 473 8.07 3.86 -15.34
N ALA A 474 9.26 4.17 -14.84
CA ALA A 474 10.49 4.16 -15.62
C ALA A 474 11.05 2.73 -15.69
N ARG A 475 10.87 2.06 -16.84
CA ARG A 475 11.12 0.61 -17.00
C ARG A 475 12.58 0.21 -16.79
N ASN A 476 13.51 1.13 -17.04
CA ASN A 476 14.96 0.88 -16.97
C ASN A 476 15.59 1.42 -15.68
N THR A 477 14.79 1.69 -14.64
CA THR A 477 15.29 2.17 -13.36
C THR A 477 16.24 1.16 -12.70
N GLU A 478 17.45 1.61 -12.39
CA GLU A 478 18.50 0.88 -11.67
C GLU A 478 18.66 1.41 -10.24
N GLU A 479 18.35 2.68 -10.01
CA GLU A 479 18.44 3.31 -8.69
C GLU A 479 17.14 4.03 -8.30
N ILE A 480 16.66 3.78 -7.08
CA ILE A 480 15.46 4.41 -6.49
C ILE A 480 15.87 5.20 -5.25
N PHE A 481 15.57 6.49 -5.23
CA PHE A 481 15.66 7.34 -4.04
C PHE A 481 14.29 7.42 -3.35
N LEU A 482 14.18 6.88 -2.14
CA LEU A 482 12.91 6.81 -1.41
C LEU A 482 12.92 7.74 -0.20
N ALA A 483 12.02 8.72 -0.19
CA ALA A 483 11.74 9.57 0.97
C ALA A 483 10.31 9.33 1.46
N LEU A 484 10.17 8.86 2.70
CA LEU A 484 8.88 8.63 3.36
C LEU A 484 8.68 9.63 4.50
N SER A 485 7.58 10.37 4.43
CA SER A 485 7.16 11.44 5.33
C SER A 485 5.71 11.18 5.79
N ILE A 486 5.48 9.94 6.20
CA ILE A 486 4.18 9.45 6.66
C ILE A 486 4.02 9.86 8.13
N LYS A 487 3.06 10.73 8.42
CA LYS A 487 2.66 11.01 9.81
C LYS A 487 1.81 9.84 10.30
N GLY A 488 2.03 9.38 11.54
CA GLY A 488 1.38 8.20 12.12
C GLY A 488 -0.15 8.24 12.29
N ASN A 489 -0.81 9.34 11.91
CA ASN A 489 -2.26 9.43 11.79
C ASN A 489 -2.62 9.44 10.30
N THR A 490 -2.62 8.27 9.68
CA THR A 490 -3.35 8.08 8.43
C THR A 490 -4.84 7.99 8.77
N HIS A 491 -5.70 8.68 8.02
CA HIS A 491 -7.16 8.58 8.16
C HIS A 491 -7.72 7.20 7.80
N TYR A 492 -6.86 6.26 7.37
CA TYR A 492 -7.22 4.90 6.99
C TYR A 492 -7.30 3.99 8.22
N SER A 493 -8.44 3.31 8.38
CA SER A 493 -8.62 2.27 9.40
C SER A 493 -8.33 0.91 8.79
N ALA A 494 -7.41 0.15 9.39
CA ALA A 494 -7.17 -1.25 9.03
C ALA A 494 -8.26 -2.21 9.56
N ASN A 495 -9.36 -1.69 10.10
CA ASN A 495 -10.48 -2.48 10.61
C ASN A 495 -11.67 -2.36 9.66
N ALA A 496 -11.94 -3.44 8.92
CA ALA A 496 -13.01 -3.52 7.94
C ALA A 496 -14.40 -3.22 8.52
N ASP A 497 -14.71 -3.66 9.75
CA ASP A 497 -16.00 -3.35 10.37
C ASP A 497 -16.17 -1.86 10.60
N ARG A 498 -15.09 -1.19 11.04
CA ARG A 498 -15.11 0.27 11.22
C ARG A 498 -15.27 0.99 9.89
N VAL A 499 -14.57 0.55 8.85
CA VAL A 499 -14.72 1.09 7.49
C VAL A 499 -16.16 0.92 7.00
N LEU A 500 -16.76 -0.26 7.19
CA LEU A 500 -18.14 -0.52 6.81
C LEU A 500 -19.13 0.39 7.55
N ILE A 501 -18.96 0.56 8.87
CA ILE A 501 -19.77 1.49 9.66
C ILE A 501 -19.65 2.92 9.12
N GLU A 502 -18.44 3.40 8.85
CA GLU A 502 -18.21 4.73 8.30
C GLU A 502 -18.85 4.90 6.91
N MET A 503 -18.82 3.86 6.06
CA MET A 503 -19.49 3.86 4.77
C MET A 503 -21.02 3.93 4.90
N ILE A 504 -21.61 3.11 5.78
CA ILE A 504 -23.06 3.08 6.05
C ILE A 504 -23.54 4.44 6.56
N LEU A 505 -22.82 5.02 7.52
CA LEU A 505 -23.17 6.32 8.10
C LEU A 505 -23.00 7.48 7.11
N LYS A 506 -22.07 7.39 6.16
CA LYS A 506 -21.86 8.43 5.14
C LYS A 506 -22.94 8.41 4.06
N ASP A 507 -23.40 7.22 3.70
CA ASP A 507 -24.45 7.01 2.70
C ASP A 507 -25.82 7.45 3.22
N GLN A 508 -26.11 7.17 4.49
CA GLN A 508 -27.40 7.44 5.12
C GLN A 508 -27.39 8.77 5.87
N LYS A 509 -27.95 9.81 5.26
CA LYS A 509 -27.89 11.18 5.80
C LYS A 509 -28.84 11.43 6.99
N GLU A 510 -29.99 10.76 7.10
CA GLU A 510 -30.91 10.78 8.25
C GLU A 510 -31.72 9.44 8.34
N ASP A 511 -32.11 9.01 9.56
CA ASP A 511 -33.02 7.88 9.88
C ASP A 511 -32.62 6.43 9.49
N LEU A 512 -31.39 6.01 9.82
CA LEU A 512 -31.02 4.60 9.72
C LEU A 512 -31.63 3.76 10.88
N SER A 513 -32.62 2.93 10.57
CA SER A 513 -33.17 1.98 11.56
C SER A 513 -32.14 0.92 11.96
N LYS A 514 -32.22 0.43 13.21
CA LYS A 514 -31.34 -0.64 13.71
C LYS A 514 -31.38 -1.89 12.83
N ALA A 515 -32.57 -2.29 12.36
CA ALA A 515 -32.72 -3.45 11.49
C ALA A 515 -32.01 -3.27 10.13
N SER A 516 -32.07 -2.07 9.56
CA SER A 516 -31.36 -1.75 8.31
C SER A 516 -29.84 -1.77 8.52
N PHE A 517 -29.36 -1.15 9.61
CA PHE A 517 -27.94 -1.18 9.97
C PHE A 517 -27.43 -2.61 10.18
N ASP A 518 -28.14 -3.43 10.97
CA ASP A 518 -27.76 -4.82 11.22
C ASP A 518 -27.78 -5.65 9.92
N GLY A 519 -28.72 -5.36 9.02
CA GLY A 519 -28.79 -5.96 7.68
C GLY A 519 -27.58 -5.60 6.80
N MET A 520 -27.20 -4.33 6.74
CA MET A 520 -26.02 -3.87 6.00
C MET A 520 -24.72 -4.40 6.59
N MET A 521 -24.61 -4.44 7.92
CA MET A 521 -23.49 -5.07 8.64
C MET A 521 -23.45 -6.59 8.46
N GLY A 522 -24.54 -7.23 8.05
CA GLY A 522 -24.62 -8.65 7.72
C GLY A 522 -24.30 -8.97 6.26
N ASP A 523 -24.28 -7.97 5.38
CA ASP A 523 -24.15 -8.15 3.93
C ASP A 523 -22.72 -8.57 3.54
N LYS A 524 -22.61 -9.69 2.83
CA LYS A 524 -21.31 -10.26 2.44
C LYS A 524 -20.56 -9.39 1.43
N THR A 525 -21.28 -8.77 0.50
CA THR A 525 -20.68 -7.92 -0.53
C THR A 525 -20.17 -6.63 0.10
N LEU A 526 -20.94 -6.01 0.99
CA LEU A 526 -20.50 -4.80 1.70
C LEU A 526 -19.29 -5.06 2.60
N LYS A 527 -19.24 -6.20 3.30
CA LYS A 527 -18.05 -6.62 4.06
C LYS A 527 -16.82 -6.76 3.18
N MET A 528 -16.95 -7.42 2.03
CA MET A 528 -15.85 -7.59 1.08
C MET A 528 -15.35 -6.24 0.55
N ILE A 529 -16.25 -5.28 0.28
CA ILE A 529 -15.87 -3.93 -0.14
C ILE A 529 -15.09 -3.24 0.99
N ALA A 530 -15.58 -3.31 2.23
CA ALA A 530 -14.92 -2.71 3.38
C ALA A 530 -13.55 -3.35 3.70
N GLU A 531 -13.42 -4.67 3.55
CA GLU A 531 -12.15 -5.41 3.69
C GLU A 531 -11.11 -4.98 2.65
N ARG A 532 -11.55 -4.59 1.44
CA ARG A 532 -10.65 -4.08 0.41
C ARG A 532 -10.25 -2.62 0.66
N SER A 533 -11.14 -1.82 1.23
CA SER A 533 -10.89 -0.42 1.59
C SER A 533 -10.04 -0.22 2.84
N ALA A 534 -9.96 -1.23 3.72
CA ALA A 534 -9.18 -1.26 4.96
C ALA A 534 -7.72 -1.67 4.73
#